data_AF-A0A7Y6ZGH6-F1
#
_entry.id   AF-A0A7Y6ZGH6-F1
#
_cell.length_a   1.000
_cell.length_b   1.000
_cell.length_c   1.000
_cell.angle_alpha   90.00
_cell.angle_beta   90.00
_cell.angle_gamma   90.00
#
_symmetry.space_group_name_H-M   'P 1'
#
loop_
_entity.id
_entity.type
_entity.pdbx_description
1 polymer ?
#
loop_
_entity_poly.entity_id
_entity_poly.type
_entity_poly.pdbx_seq_one_letter_code
_entity_poly.pdbx_strand_id
1 'polypeptide(L)'
;LLARQVGVPALVVFLNKVDMVDDEELLELVEMEVRELLSFYEFDGDNIPVIKGSALGALNGEEKWEKTVIELMDAVDNYIPLPERLIDKDFLMPVEDVFSITGRGTVATGRIERGVVNTGDPVDIIGMGAEGLKSTVTGVEMFRKILDRGEAGDNVGLLLRGIEKSQIKRGMIICKPGSVTPHAHFKAEVYVLSKEEGGRHTPFFNKYRPQFYLRTTDVTGEIKLPENVEMVMPGDNVTIEVNLLNAVALEKGLRFAIREGGRTVGAGQVTEILD
;
A
#
# COMPACT_ATOMS: atom_id res chain seq x y z
N LEU A 1 3.22 -7.06 13.00
CA LEU A 1 4.36 -6.71 12.10
C LEU A 1 3.95 -6.01 10.80
N LEU A 2 3.45 -6.72 9.76
CA LEU A 2 3.31 -6.16 8.40
C LEU A 2 2.48 -4.88 8.36
N ALA A 3 1.34 -4.85 9.07
CA ALA A 3 0.47 -3.67 9.17
C ALA A 3 1.24 -2.43 9.64
N ARG A 4 2.11 -2.56 10.66
CA ARG A 4 2.97 -1.48 11.16
C ARG A 4 3.96 -1.01 10.09
N GLN A 5 4.60 -1.97 9.43
CA GLN A 5 5.60 -1.71 8.39
C GLN A 5 5.00 -1.00 7.17
N VAL A 6 3.77 -1.33 6.76
CA VAL A 6 3.08 -0.64 5.65
C VAL A 6 2.32 0.63 6.08
N GLY A 7 2.29 0.93 7.39
CA GLY A 7 1.80 2.21 7.90
C GLY A 7 0.30 2.23 8.17
N VAL A 8 -0.29 1.09 8.50
CA VAL A 8 -1.67 1.03 9.01
C VAL A 8 -1.74 1.80 10.32
N PRO A 9 -2.54 2.88 10.41
CA PRO A 9 -2.52 3.80 11.55
C PRO A 9 -3.34 3.30 12.75
N ALA A 10 -4.37 2.48 12.51
CA ALA A 10 -5.27 1.97 13.53
C ALA A 10 -5.77 0.58 13.15
N LEU A 11 -6.12 -0.22 14.16
CA LEU A 11 -6.65 -1.58 14.02
C LEU A 11 -7.87 -1.74 14.91
N VAL A 12 -8.79 -2.60 14.49
CA VAL A 12 -9.88 -3.15 15.30
C VAL A 12 -9.77 -4.67 15.21
N VAL A 13 -9.96 -5.37 16.32
CA VAL A 13 -9.83 -6.83 16.38
C VAL A 13 -11.21 -7.45 16.47
N PHE A 14 -11.43 -8.50 15.67
CA PHE A 14 -12.58 -9.39 15.81
C PHE A 14 -12.09 -10.79 16.21
N LEU A 15 -12.32 -11.16 17.46
CA LEU A 15 -12.03 -12.48 18.01
C LEU A 15 -13.14 -13.44 17.56
N ASN A 16 -12.91 -14.08 16.41
CA ASN A 16 -13.90 -14.92 15.73
C ASN A 16 -13.95 -16.35 16.31
N LYS A 17 -15.02 -17.08 16.00
CA LYS A 17 -15.29 -18.47 16.40
C LYS A 17 -15.55 -18.67 17.89
N VAL A 18 -16.10 -17.65 18.55
CA VAL A 18 -16.49 -17.73 19.96
C VAL A 18 -17.59 -18.77 20.18
N ASP A 19 -18.39 -19.08 19.16
CA ASP A 19 -19.36 -20.18 19.17
C ASP A 19 -18.75 -21.58 19.35
N MET A 20 -17.44 -21.73 19.14
CA MET A 20 -16.71 -22.99 19.29
C MET A 20 -15.98 -23.11 20.62
N VAL A 21 -16.07 -22.11 21.49
CA VAL A 21 -15.34 -22.03 22.75
C VAL A 21 -16.31 -21.74 23.88
N ASP A 22 -16.52 -22.75 24.73
CA ASP A 22 -17.43 -22.65 25.89
C ASP A 22 -16.72 -22.12 27.15
N ASP A 23 -15.39 -22.00 27.12
CA ASP A 23 -14.55 -21.58 28.24
C ASP A 23 -14.23 -20.08 28.17
N GLU A 24 -14.79 -19.33 29.11
CA GLU A 24 -14.61 -17.88 29.21
C GLU A 24 -13.17 -17.50 29.60
N GLU A 25 -12.50 -18.30 30.44
CA GLU A 25 -11.10 -18.05 30.84
C GLU A 25 -10.15 -18.19 29.63
N LEU A 26 -10.43 -19.15 28.74
CA LEU A 26 -9.68 -19.30 27.51
C LEU A 26 -9.84 -18.09 26.57
N LEU A 27 -11.05 -17.54 26.47
CA LEU A 27 -11.31 -16.35 25.65
C LEU A 27 -10.62 -15.09 26.20
N GLU A 28 -10.57 -14.94 27.53
CA GLU A 28 -9.81 -13.88 28.18
C GLU A 28 -8.31 -14.03 27.96
N LEU A 29 -7.77 -15.25 28.08
CA LEU A 29 -6.36 -15.54 27.81
C LEU A 29 -5.98 -15.18 26.37
N VAL A 30 -6.78 -15.59 25.39
CA VAL A 30 -6.51 -15.27 23.98
C VAL A 30 -6.57 -13.76 23.72
N GLU A 31 -7.53 -13.05 24.32
CA GLU A 31 -7.57 -11.59 24.22
C GLU A 31 -6.30 -10.97 24.78
N MET A 32 -5.82 -11.43 25.94
CA MET A 32 -4.60 -10.93 26.57
C MET A 32 -3.38 -11.17 25.66
N GLU A 33 -3.22 -12.37 25.09
CA GLU A 33 -2.13 -12.67 24.13
C GLU A 33 -2.20 -11.79 22.87
N VAL A 34 -3.40 -11.52 22.36
CA VAL A 34 -3.58 -10.63 21.20
C VAL A 34 -3.17 -9.20 21.54
N ARG A 35 -3.55 -8.69 22.72
CA ARG A 35 -3.18 -7.35 23.18
C ARG A 35 -1.67 -7.24 23.38
N GLU A 36 -1.05 -8.23 24.01
CA GLU A 36 0.41 -8.29 24.15
C GLU A 36 1.12 -8.30 22.79
N LEU A 37 0.61 -9.06 21.82
CA LEU A 37 1.17 -9.11 20.46
C LEU A 37 1.03 -7.77 19.73
N LEU A 38 -0.09 -7.07 19.90
CA LEU A 38 -0.30 -5.74 19.34
C LEU A 38 0.69 -4.73 19.96
N SER A 39 0.81 -4.72 21.28
CA SER A 39 1.76 -3.89 22.02
C SER A 39 3.21 -4.19 21.64
N PHE A 40 3.57 -5.46 21.46
CA PHE A 40 4.89 -5.88 20.98
C PHE A 40 5.24 -5.27 19.62
N TYR A 41 4.26 -5.10 18.73
CA TYR A 41 4.42 -4.43 17.44
C TYR A 41 4.09 -2.93 17.46
N GLU A 42 4.11 -2.30 18.64
CA GLU A 42 3.91 -0.86 18.86
C GLU A 42 2.52 -0.34 18.44
N PHE A 43 1.51 -1.20 18.47
CA PHE A 43 0.12 -0.78 18.46
C PHE A 43 -0.38 -0.55 19.88
N ASP A 44 -1.47 0.20 20.03
CA ASP A 44 -2.10 0.45 21.33
C ASP A 44 -2.92 -0.79 21.76
N GLY A 45 -2.22 -1.84 22.22
CA GLY A 45 -2.86 -3.09 22.62
C GLY A 45 -3.85 -2.93 23.78
N ASP A 46 -3.69 -1.90 24.61
CA ASP A 46 -4.57 -1.64 25.74
C ASP A 46 -5.91 -1.03 25.31
N ASN A 47 -5.91 -0.11 24.34
CA ASN A 47 -7.11 0.63 23.94
C ASN A 47 -7.75 0.15 22.62
N ILE A 48 -7.08 -0.69 21.82
CA ILE A 48 -7.68 -1.24 20.60
C ILE A 48 -8.98 -2.01 20.95
N PRO A 49 -10.10 -1.74 20.25
CA PRO A 49 -11.34 -2.49 20.45
C PRO A 49 -11.16 -3.94 20.02
N VAL A 50 -11.58 -4.86 20.90
CA VAL A 50 -11.61 -6.31 20.66
C VAL A 50 -13.06 -6.77 20.79
N ILE A 51 -13.65 -7.19 19.68
CA ILE A 51 -15.05 -7.64 19.63
C ILE A 51 -15.05 -9.16 19.50
N LYS A 52 -15.79 -9.84 20.38
CA LYS A 52 -15.89 -11.30 20.42
C LYS A 52 -17.15 -11.75 19.69
N GLY A 53 -17.06 -12.67 18.73
CA GLY A 53 -18.23 -13.11 18.00
C GLY A 53 -18.06 -14.33 17.10
N SER A 54 -19.11 -14.63 16.33
CA SER A 54 -19.11 -15.66 15.31
C SER A 54 -19.53 -15.09 13.95
N ALA A 55 -18.57 -14.96 13.04
CA ALA A 55 -18.87 -14.52 11.68
C ALA A 55 -19.77 -15.54 10.94
N LEU A 56 -19.63 -16.84 11.22
CA LEU A 56 -20.45 -17.88 10.61
C LEU A 56 -21.87 -17.85 11.16
N GLY A 57 -22.03 -17.74 12.48
CA GLY A 57 -23.34 -17.62 13.11
C GLY A 57 -24.09 -16.37 12.64
N ALA A 58 -23.40 -15.23 12.52
CA ALA A 58 -23.97 -14.00 11.97
C ALA A 58 -24.45 -14.21 10.51
N LEU A 59 -23.62 -14.85 9.68
CA LEU A 59 -23.98 -15.15 8.28
C LEU A 59 -25.19 -16.09 8.17
N ASN A 60 -25.39 -16.98 9.14
CA ASN A 60 -26.53 -17.90 9.21
C ASN A 60 -27.81 -17.23 9.75
N GLY A 61 -27.77 -15.95 10.13
CA GLY A 61 -28.93 -15.21 10.63
C GLY A 61 -29.21 -15.40 12.12
N GLU A 62 -28.21 -15.84 12.90
CA GLU A 62 -28.35 -15.91 14.35
C GLU A 62 -28.24 -14.51 14.96
N GLU A 63 -29.36 -13.99 15.45
CA GLU A 63 -29.49 -12.60 15.93
C GLU A 63 -28.40 -12.19 16.95
N LYS A 64 -27.99 -13.10 17.85
CA LYS A 64 -26.93 -12.82 18.82
C LYS A 64 -25.58 -12.51 18.17
N TRP A 65 -25.29 -13.16 17.05
CA TRP A 65 -24.02 -12.99 16.33
C TRP A 65 -24.07 -11.84 15.33
N GLU A 66 -25.23 -11.61 14.70
CA GLU A 66 -25.43 -10.41 13.87
C GLU A 66 -25.12 -9.13 14.67
N LYS A 67 -25.54 -9.07 15.94
CA LYS A 67 -25.24 -7.94 16.84
C LYS A 67 -23.74 -7.70 17.02
N THR A 68 -22.92 -8.75 17.11
CA THR A 68 -21.46 -8.62 17.24
C THR A 68 -20.81 -8.06 15.97
N VAL A 69 -21.40 -8.27 14.79
CA VAL A 69 -20.92 -7.67 13.54
C VAL A 69 -21.28 -6.19 13.48
N ILE A 70 -22.47 -5.81 13.94
CA ILE A 70 -22.85 -4.40 14.07
C ILE A 70 -21.93 -3.69 15.07
N GLU A 71 -21.67 -4.28 16.23
CA GLU A 71 -20.72 -3.76 17.22
C GLU A 71 -19.30 -3.59 16.65
N LEU A 72 -18.84 -4.56 15.85
CA LEU A 72 -17.56 -4.45 15.13
C LEU A 72 -17.55 -3.24 14.19
N MET A 73 -18.63 -2.99 13.45
CA MET A 73 -18.74 -1.84 12.55
C MET A 73 -18.85 -0.52 13.30
N ASP A 74 -19.56 -0.49 14.43
CA ASP A 74 -19.60 0.68 15.31
C ASP A 74 -18.20 0.99 15.87
N ALA A 75 -17.42 -0.03 16.23
CA ALA A 75 -16.04 0.15 16.66
C ALA A 75 -15.15 0.66 15.51
N VAL A 76 -15.33 0.16 14.28
CA VAL A 76 -14.63 0.68 13.10
C VAL A 76 -14.93 2.17 12.88
N ASP A 77 -16.20 2.56 12.91
CA ASP A 77 -16.63 3.93 12.67
C ASP A 77 -16.13 4.91 13.75
N ASN A 78 -16.06 4.48 15.01
CA ASN A 78 -15.69 5.35 16.13
C ASN A 78 -14.17 5.34 16.44
N TYR A 79 -13.48 4.23 16.20
CA TYR A 79 -12.07 4.07 16.58
C TYR A 79 -11.09 4.35 15.45
N ILE A 80 -11.43 3.98 14.20
CA ILE A 80 -10.52 4.20 13.07
C ILE A 80 -10.65 5.66 12.64
N PRO A 81 -9.61 6.51 12.84
CA PRO A 81 -9.70 7.90 12.45
C PRO A 81 -9.88 7.98 10.94
N LEU A 82 -10.78 8.86 10.51
CA LEU A 82 -10.87 9.20 9.09
C LEU A 82 -9.52 9.73 8.65
N PRO A 83 -8.84 9.07 7.69
CA PRO A 83 -7.54 9.52 7.24
C PRO A 83 -7.70 10.89 6.61
N GLU A 84 -6.80 11.81 6.94
CA GLU A 84 -6.73 13.11 6.28
C GLU A 84 -6.52 12.88 4.79
N ARG A 85 -7.54 13.21 3.99
CA ARG A 85 -7.44 13.13 2.54
C ARG A 85 -6.49 14.23 2.10
N LEU A 86 -5.39 13.85 1.44
CA LEU A 86 -4.35 14.77 0.98
C LEU A 86 -4.79 15.59 -0.24
N ILE A 87 -6.00 16.17 -0.22
CA ILE A 87 -6.65 16.84 -1.37
C ILE A 87 -5.95 18.12 -1.80
N ASP A 88 -5.25 18.80 -0.88
CA ASP A 88 -4.55 20.06 -1.16
C ASP A 88 -3.17 19.85 -1.81
N LYS A 89 -2.72 18.60 -1.93
CA LYS A 89 -1.45 18.26 -2.61
C LYS A 89 -1.66 18.13 -4.12
N ASP A 90 -0.55 18.15 -4.86
CA ASP A 90 -0.60 17.88 -6.29
C ASP A 90 -1.09 16.47 -6.59
N PHE A 91 -2.00 16.38 -7.58
CA PHE A 91 -2.65 15.14 -7.99
C PHE A 91 -1.63 14.05 -8.35
N LEU A 92 -1.85 12.84 -7.81
CA LEU A 92 -1.08 11.64 -8.12
C LEU A 92 -1.98 10.40 -7.98
N MET A 93 -2.07 9.62 -9.05
CA MET A 93 -2.76 8.33 -9.09
C MET A 93 -1.86 7.26 -9.71
N PRO A 94 -1.46 6.23 -8.96
CA PRO A 94 -0.77 5.06 -9.51
C PRO A 94 -1.71 4.26 -10.41
N VAL A 95 -1.21 3.78 -11.55
CA VAL A 95 -1.97 2.94 -12.46
C VAL A 95 -1.94 1.50 -11.98
N GLU A 96 -3.12 0.92 -11.77
CA GLU A 96 -3.33 -0.46 -11.35
C GLU A 96 -3.73 -1.36 -12.54
N ASP A 97 -4.66 -0.88 -13.38
CA ASP A 97 -5.09 -1.59 -14.59
C ASP A 97 -5.52 -0.62 -15.71
N VAL A 98 -5.51 -1.10 -16.95
CA VAL A 98 -5.80 -0.31 -18.16
C VAL A 98 -6.77 -1.04 -19.08
N PHE A 99 -7.87 -0.36 -19.38
CA PHE A 99 -8.92 -0.83 -20.26
C PHE A 99 -9.01 0.01 -21.54
N SER A 100 -9.43 -0.62 -22.63
CA SER A 100 -9.86 0.09 -23.83
C SER A 100 -11.36 -0.05 -23.94
N ILE A 101 -12.08 1.07 -23.93
CA ILE A 101 -13.52 1.11 -24.04
C ILE A 101 -13.87 1.54 -25.46
N THR A 102 -14.49 0.63 -26.22
CA THR A 102 -14.91 0.86 -27.60
C THR A 102 -15.73 2.14 -27.69
N GLY A 103 -15.30 3.07 -28.55
CA GLY A 103 -15.99 4.35 -28.78
C GLY A 103 -15.78 5.43 -27.71
N ARG A 104 -15.07 5.15 -26.60
CA ARG A 104 -14.72 6.17 -25.59
C ARG A 104 -13.22 6.44 -25.52
N GLY A 105 -12.39 5.40 -25.60
CA GLY A 105 -10.93 5.53 -25.51
C GLY A 105 -10.33 4.68 -24.39
N THR A 106 -9.14 5.06 -23.95
CA THR A 106 -8.36 4.32 -22.95
C THR A 106 -8.68 4.80 -21.54
N VAL A 107 -9.00 3.87 -20.64
CA VAL A 107 -9.29 4.13 -19.24
C VAL A 107 -8.20 3.52 -18.37
N ALA A 108 -7.54 4.35 -17.57
CA ALA A 108 -6.60 3.90 -16.55
C ALA A 108 -7.28 3.92 -15.18
N THR A 109 -7.15 2.83 -14.43
CA THR A 109 -7.77 2.67 -13.11
C THR A 109 -6.72 2.68 -12.01
N GLY A 110 -7.11 3.20 -10.84
CA GLY A 110 -6.30 3.16 -9.64
C GLY A 110 -6.90 4.00 -8.51
N ARG A 111 -6.30 3.86 -7.33
CA ARG A 111 -6.61 4.73 -6.19
C ARG A 111 -5.87 6.05 -6.29
N ILE A 112 -6.58 7.17 -6.15
CA ILE A 112 -5.93 8.49 -6.05
C ILE A 112 -5.18 8.55 -4.72
N GLU A 113 -3.86 8.69 -4.77
CA GLU A 113 -3.00 8.74 -3.57
C GLU A 113 -3.09 10.10 -2.88
N ARG A 114 -3.15 11.16 -3.69
CA ARG A 114 -3.26 12.54 -3.22
C ARG A 114 -3.80 13.48 -4.29
N GLY A 115 -4.21 14.65 -3.85
CA GLY A 115 -4.74 15.73 -4.67
C GLY A 115 -6.13 15.45 -5.22
N VAL A 116 -6.48 16.23 -6.23
CA VAL A 116 -7.78 16.24 -6.88
C VAL A 116 -7.59 16.26 -8.38
N VAL A 117 -8.43 15.54 -9.11
CA VAL A 117 -8.48 15.58 -10.58
C VAL A 117 -9.91 15.80 -11.05
N ASN A 118 -10.07 16.68 -12.03
CA ASN A 118 -11.35 17.00 -12.66
C ASN A 118 -11.33 16.61 -14.14
N THR A 119 -12.52 16.48 -14.71
CA THR A 119 -12.64 16.38 -16.17
C THR A 119 -12.15 17.68 -16.81
N GLY A 120 -11.26 17.55 -17.79
CA GLY A 120 -10.59 18.67 -18.48
C GLY A 120 -9.16 18.93 -18.00
N ASP A 121 -8.75 18.37 -16.87
CA ASP A 121 -7.41 18.62 -16.32
C ASP A 121 -6.32 18.00 -17.21
N PRO A 122 -5.23 18.74 -17.50
CA PRO A 122 -4.04 18.17 -18.13
C PRO A 122 -3.28 17.30 -17.12
N VAL A 123 -2.69 16.21 -17.59
CA VAL A 123 -1.92 15.27 -16.77
C VAL A 123 -0.66 14.81 -17.48
N ASP A 124 0.39 14.56 -16.71
CA ASP A 124 1.59 13.83 -17.15
C ASP A 124 1.42 12.35 -16.79
N ILE A 125 1.93 11.47 -17.64
CA ILE A 125 1.99 10.02 -17.41
C ILE A 125 3.46 9.64 -17.34
N ILE A 126 3.91 9.17 -16.18
CA ILE A 126 5.33 8.96 -15.89
C ILE A 126 5.64 7.51 -15.51
N GLY A 127 6.91 7.14 -15.70
CA GLY A 127 7.47 5.84 -15.36
C GLY A 127 7.55 4.89 -16.54
N MET A 128 8.37 3.84 -16.40
CA MET A 128 8.48 2.75 -17.37
C MET A 128 8.84 3.18 -18.81
N GLY A 129 9.62 4.26 -18.95
CA GLY A 129 10.05 4.79 -20.25
C GLY A 129 9.03 5.70 -20.95
N ALA A 130 7.94 6.10 -20.28
CA ALA A 130 6.95 7.04 -20.82
C ALA A 130 7.36 8.52 -20.68
N GLU A 131 8.65 8.84 -20.77
CA GLU A 131 9.16 10.21 -20.60
C GLU A 131 8.47 11.18 -21.57
N GLY A 132 7.85 12.23 -21.02
CA GLY A 132 7.15 13.25 -21.80
C GLY A 132 5.76 12.86 -22.30
N LEU A 133 5.18 11.73 -21.88
CA LEU A 133 3.82 11.35 -22.24
C LEU A 133 2.81 12.23 -21.48
N LYS A 134 1.91 12.89 -22.23
CA LYS A 134 0.92 13.82 -21.70
C LYS A 134 -0.48 13.46 -22.18
N SER A 135 -1.48 13.80 -21.38
CA SER A 135 -2.89 13.62 -21.74
C SER A 135 -3.77 14.68 -21.10
N THR A 136 -5.07 14.58 -21.36
CA THR A 136 -6.13 15.34 -20.71
C THR A 136 -7.16 14.34 -20.20
N VAL A 137 -7.57 14.48 -18.94
CA VAL A 137 -8.66 13.68 -18.38
C VAL A 137 -9.96 14.12 -19.03
N THR A 138 -10.68 13.19 -19.63
CA THR A 138 -11.95 13.45 -20.34
C THR A 138 -13.16 12.86 -19.63
N GLY A 139 -12.93 12.13 -18.55
CA GLY A 139 -13.96 11.65 -17.65
C GLY A 139 -13.33 11.01 -16.43
N VAL A 140 -14.00 11.16 -15.29
CA VAL A 140 -13.70 10.47 -14.03
C VAL A 140 -14.88 9.56 -13.73
N GLU A 141 -14.62 8.29 -13.49
CA GLU A 141 -15.66 7.29 -13.25
C GLU A 141 -15.35 6.45 -12.00
N MET A 142 -16.35 6.21 -11.15
CA MET A 142 -16.26 5.29 -10.02
C MET A 142 -17.47 4.35 -10.05
N PHE A 143 -17.24 3.03 -10.09
CA PHE A 143 -18.31 2.02 -10.12
C PHE A 143 -19.44 2.29 -11.14
N ARG A 144 -19.09 2.61 -12.39
CA ARG A 144 -20.04 2.94 -13.48
C ARG A 144 -20.84 4.24 -13.29
N LYS A 145 -20.43 5.08 -12.35
CA LYS A 145 -20.98 6.44 -12.16
C LYS A 145 -19.95 7.46 -12.60
N ILE A 146 -20.40 8.39 -13.45
CA ILE A 146 -19.60 9.53 -13.85
C ILE A 146 -19.54 10.51 -12.67
N LEU A 147 -18.34 10.96 -12.34
CA LEU A 147 -18.07 11.95 -11.32
C LEU A 147 -17.53 13.22 -11.98
N ASP A 148 -17.87 14.38 -11.43
CA ASP A 148 -17.30 15.65 -11.87
C ASP A 148 -15.84 15.80 -11.38
N ARG A 149 -15.53 15.15 -10.26
CA ARG A 149 -14.26 15.25 -9.52
C ARG A 149 -13.89 13.90 -8.91
N GLY A 150 -12.61 13.53 -8.99
CA GLY A 150 -12.01 12.48 -8.18
C GLY A 150 -11.03 13.07 -7.17
N GLU A 151 -10.97 12.50 -5.98
CA GLU A 151 -10.09 12.99 -4.92
C GLU A 151 -9.33 11.89 -4.17
N ALA A 152 -8.31 12.29 -3.42
CA ALA A 152 -7.48 11.40 -2.62
C ALA A 152 -8.31 10.39 -1.81
N GLY A 153 -8.04 9.11 -2.03
CA GLY A 153 -8.74 7.98 -1.43
C GLY A 153 -9.70 7.26 -2.36
N ASP A 154 -10.19 7.92 -3.42
CA ASP A 154 -11.13 7.36 -4.38
C ASP A 154 -10.48 6.32 -5.29
N ASN A 155 -11.17 5.21 -5.56
CA ASN A 155 -10.80 4.26 -6.60
C ASN A 155 -11.54 4.63 -7.89
N VAL A 156 -10.84 5.20 -8.86
CA VAL A 156 -11.46 5.76 -10.08
C VAL A 156 -10.89 5.13 -11.34
N GLY A 157 -11.66 5.23 -12.42
CA GLY A 157 -11.18 5.13 -13.79
C GLY A 157 -11.10 6.51 -14.43
N LEU A 158 -9.95 6.85 -14.99
CA LEU A 158 -9.71 8.09 -15.73
C LEU A 158 -9.69 7.81 -17.22
N LEU A 159 -10.60 8.44 -17.98
CA LEU A 159 -10.61 8.38 -19.43
C LEU A 159 -9.58 9.36 -20.00
N LEU A 160 -8.59 8.86 -20.73
CA LEU A 160 -7.44 9.63 -21.19
C LEU A 160 -7.54 9.94 -22.69
N ARG A 161 -7.44 11.23 -23.03
CA ARG A 161 -7.45 11.68 -24.43
C ARG A 161 -6.15 11.31 -25.14
N GLY A 162 -6.28 10.69 -26.31
CA GLY A 162 -5.15 10.46 -27.21
C GLY A 162 -4.12 9.44 -26.71
N ILE A 163 -4.46 8.65 -25.68
CA ILE A 163 -3.61 7.59 -25.16
C ILE A 163 -4.13 6.26 -25.67
N GLU A 164 -3.26 5.45 -26.27
CA GLU A 164 -3.53 4.07 -26.60
C GLU A 164 -3.24 3.15 -25.40
N LYS A 165 -3.97 2.04 -25.29
CA LYS A 165 -3.74 1.02 -24.26
C LYS A 165 -2.30 0.49 -24.24
N SER A 166 -1.59 0.50 -25.36
CA SER A 166 -0.18 0.07 -25.48
C SER A 166 0.80 1.05 -24.82
N GLN A 167 0.42 2.33 -24.67
CA GLN A 167 1.28 3.41 -24.18
C GLN A 167 1.24 3.56 -22.66
N ILE A 168 0.21 3.00 -22.01
CA ILE A 168 0.02 3.07 -20.56
C ILE A 168 -0.14 1.67 -19.98
N LYS A 169 0.51 1.42 -18.84
CA LYS A 169 0.49 0.11 -18.18
C LYS A 169 0.58 0.26 -16.67
N ARG A 170 0.24 -0.80 -15.95
CA ARG A 170 0.45 -0.93 -14.50
C ARG A 170 1.90 -0.56 -14.15
N GLY A 171 2.05 0.20 -13.06
CA GLY A 171 3.35 0.69 -12.60
C GLY A 171 3.71 2.10 -13.07
N MET A 172 2.98 2.64 -14.04
CA MET A 172 3.03 4.06 -14.36
C MET A 172 2.21 4.87 -13.35
N ILE A 173 2.43 6.18 -13.34
CA ILE A 173 1.69 7.13 -12.52
C ILE A 173 1.10 8.21 -13.40
N ILE A 174 -0.12 8.62 -13.09
CA ILE A 174 -0.77 9.79 -13.68
C ILE A 174 -0.71 10.90 -12.63
N CYS A 175 -0.15 12.04 -12.97
CA CYS A 175 0.03 13.14 -12.01
C CYS A 175 -0.23 14.50 -12.63
N LYS A 176 -0.35 15.51 -11.77
CA LYS A 176 -0.37 16.92 -12.20
C LYS A 176 0.92 17.22 -12.99
N PRO A 177 0.85 17.98 -14.10
CA PRO A 177 2.02 18.22 -14.93
C PRO A 177 3.19 18.84 -14.16
N GLY A 178 4.38 18.26 -14.31
CA GLY A 178 5.61 18.71 -13.65
C GLY A 178 5.65 18.55 -12.13
N SER A 179 4.67 17.89 -11.50
CA SER A 179 4.61 17.74 -10.04
C SER A 179 5.48 16.60 -9.50
N VAL A 180 5.90 15.66 -10.36
CA VAL A 180 6.66 14.48 -9.95
C VAL A 180 7.81 14.23 -10.92
N THR A 181 9.00 13.99 -10.35
CA THR A 181 10.20 13.63 -11.09
C THR A 181 10.50 12.13 -10.87
N PRO A 182 10.77 11.35 -11.93
CA PRO A 182 11.24 9.98 -11.79
C PRO A 182 12.70 9.94 -11.30
N HIS A 183 13.00 9.01 -10.41
CA HIS A 183 14.31 8.80 -9.81
C HIS A 183 14.68 7.32 -9.87
N ALA A 184 15.97 7.01 -9.92
CA ALA A 184 16.49 5.65 -9.89
C ALA A 184 17.44 5.41 -8.71
N HIS A 185 17.96 6.46 -8.08
CA HIS A 185 18.96 6.37 -7.02
C HIS A 185 18.46 6.99 -5.71
N PHE A 186 18.39 6.19 -4.64
CA PHE A 186 17.89 6.66 -3.35
C PHE A 186 18.53 5.93 -2.17
N LYS A 187 18.44 6.53 -0.97
CA LYS A 187 18.68 5.83 0.31
C LYS A 187 17.36 5.45 0.97
N ALA A 188 17.38 4.36 1.71
CA ALA A 188 16.23 3.89 2.47
C ALA A 188 16.65 3.23 3.78
N GLU A 189 15.78 3.33 4.77
CA GLU A 189 15.81 2.44 5.94
C GLU A 189 15.00 1.21 5.63
N VAL A 190 15.55 0.03 5.94
CA VAL A 190 14.95 -1.25 5.61
C VAL A 190 14.98 -2.19 6.80
N TYR A 191 13.83 -2.80 7.08
CA TYR A 191 13.70 -3.98 7.91
C TYR A 191 13.70 -5.25 7.04
N VAL A 192 14.61 -6.18 7.31
CA VAL A 192 14.68 -7.47 6.63
C VAL A 192 13.88 -8.48 7.43
N LEU A 193 12.89 -9.12 6.82
CA LEU A 193 12.03 -10.08 7.50
C LEU A 193 12.86 -11.26 8.03
N SER A 194 12.56 -11.69 9.25
CA SER A 194 13.16 -12.89 9.83
C SER A 194 12.70 -14.16 9.12
N LYS A 195 13.34 -15.28 9.44
CA LYS A 195 12.94 -16.59 8.91
C LYS A 195 11.53 -16.97 9.37
N GLU A 196 11.20 -16.66 10.62
CA GLU A 196 9.91 -16.95 11.26
C GLU A 196 8.78 -16.12 10.63
N GLU A 197 9.10 -14.93 10.12
CA GLU A 197 8.18 -14.05 9.40
C GLU A 197 8.03 -14.42 7.91
N GLY A 198 8.62 -15.55 7.48
CA GLY A 198 8.58 -16.02 6.10
C GLY A 198 9.56 -15.31 5.16
N GLY A 199 10.54 -14.60 5.72
CA GLY A 199 11.61 -13.91 4.99
C GLY A 199 12.71 -14.85 4.51
N ARG A 200 13.94 -14.33 4.46
CA ARG A 200 15.10 -15.11 4.02
C ARG A 200 15.56 -16.08 5.11
N HIS A 201 16.14 -17.18 4.69
CA HIS A 201 16.82 -18.12 5.59
C HIS A 201 18.31 -17.80 5.78
N THR A 202 18.91 -17.10 4.81
CA THR A 202 20.34 -16.80 4.75
C THR A 202 20.55 -15.30 4.57
N PRO A 203 21.70 -14.76 5.03
CA PRO A 203 22.03 -13.37 4.82
C PRO A 203 22.11 -13.02 3.34
N PHE A 204 22.12 -11.71 3.06
CA PHE A 204 22.53 -11.19 1.76
C PHE A 204 23.71 -10.23 1.93
N PHE A 205 24.44 -10.05 0.84
CA PHE A 205 25.65 -9.24 0.77
C PHE A 205 25.43 -8.04 -0.14
N ASN A 206 26.44 -7.17 -0.19
CA ASN A 206 26.49 -6.06 -1.13
C ASN A 206 26.28 -6.54 -2.59
N LYS A 207 25.66 -5.69 -3.43
CA LYS A 207 25.24 -6.01 -4.81
C LYS A 207 24.12 -7.05 -4.93
N TYR A 208 23.39 -7.31 -3.84
CA TYR A 208 22.15 -8.07 -3.91
C TYR A 208 21.13 -7.35 -4.80
N ARG A 209 20.45 -8.09 -5.69
CA ARG A 209 19.55 -7.54 -6.71
C ARG A 209 18.10 -8.03 -6.60
N PRO A 210 17.35 -7.63 -5.55
CA PRO A 210 15.95 -7.99 -5.41
C PRO A 210 15.04 -7.15 -6.32
N GLN A 211 13.74 -7.45 -6.25
CA GLN A 211 12.68 -6.60 -6.77
C GLN A 211 12.16 -5.66 -5.67
N PHE A 212 12.02 -4.38 -5.99
CA PHE A 212 11.40 -3.37 -5.13
C PHE A 212 9.97 -3.16 -5.59
N TYR A 213 9.01 -3.54 -4.75
CA TYR A 213 7.60 -3.28 -4.98
C TYR A 213 7.27 -1.86 -4.53
N LEU A 214 7.16 -0.97 -5.52
CA LEU A 214 6.93 0.46 -5.39
C LEU A 214 5.53 0.76 -5.91
N ARG A 215 4.61 1.07 -4.99
CA ARG A 215 3.17 1.27 -5.26
C ARG A 215 2.51 0.08 -5.96
N THR A 216 2.51 0.06 -7.29
CA THR A 216 1.84 -0.94 -8.12
C THR A 216 2.80 -1.77 -8.97
N THR A 217 4.11 -1.53 -8.89
CA THR A 217 5.12 -2.18 -9.75
C THR A 217 6.29 -2.76 -9.00
N ASP A 218 6.79 -3.89 -9.49
CA ASP A 218 8.09 -4.44 -9.12
C ASP A 218 9.16 -3.85 -10.04
N VAL A 219 10.24 -3.31 -9.46
CA VAL A 219 11.42 -2.83 -10.20
C VAL A 219 12.67 -3.46 -9.61
N THR A 220 13.46 -4.15 -10.44
CA THR A 220 14.74 -4.70 -9.99
C THR A 220 15.68 -3.55 -9.64
N GLY A 221 16.36 -3.64 -8.50
CA GLY A 221 17.39 -2.68 -8.11
C GLY A 221 18.58 -3.39 -7.47
N GLU A 222 19.74 -2.75 -7.52
CA GLU A 222 20.95 -3.19 -6.83
C GLU A 222 21.08 -2.48 -5.48
N ILE A 223 21.29 -3.26 -4.43
CA ILE A 223 21.53 -2.76 -3.08
C ILE A 223 23.02 -2.55 -2.86
N LYS A 224 23.36 -1.37 -2.36
CA LYS A 224 24.67 -1.02 -1.82
C LYS A 224 24.57 -0.85 -0.30
N LEU A 225 25.37 -1.65 0.41
CA LEU A 225 25.47 -1.61 1.87
C LEU A 225 26.46 -0.52 2.32
N PRO A 226 26.31 0.01 3.56
CA PRO A 226 27.32 0.87 4.18
C PRO A 226 28.70 0.21 4.24
N GLU A 227 29.78 0.99 4.22
CA GLU A 227 31.16 0.46 4.14
C GLU A 227 31.53 -0.48 5.30
N ASN A 228 30.91 -0.29 6.46
CA ASN A 228 31.12 -1.09 7.66
C ASN A 228 30.18 -2.31 7.79
N VAL A 229 29.32 -2.57 6.81
CA VAL A 229 28.34 -3.67 6.82
C VAL A 229 28.65 -4.65 5.69
N GLU A 230 29.21 -5.81 6.06
CA GLU A 230 29.57 -6.84 5.08
C GLU A 230 28.36 -7.66 4.61
N MET A 231 27.46 -7.98 5.54
CA MET A 231 26.26 -8.77 5.29
C MET A 231 25.10 -8.30 6.17
N VAL A 232 23.87 -8.59 5.73
CA VAL A 232 22.64 -8.29 6.46
C VAL A 232 21.92 -9.59 6.78
N MET A 233 21.61 -9.81 8.06
CA MET A 233 20.93 -11.01 8.54
C MET A 233 19.40 -10.86 8.46
N PRO A 234 18.64 -11.96 8.30
CA PRO A 234 17.20 -11.95 8.50
C PRO A 234 16.86 -11.42 9.90
N GLY A 235 15.96 -10.43 9.99
CA GLY A 235 15.60 -9.73 11.23
C GLY A 235 16.32 -8.40 11.47
N ASP A 236 17.33 -8.04 10.67
CA ASP A 236 18.09 -6.81 10.84
C ASP A 236 17.33 -5.57 10.33
N ASN A 237 17.67 -4.41 10.90
CA ASN A 237 17.39 -3.10 10.34
C ASN A 237 18.68 -2.52 9.76
N VAL A 238 18.63 -1.99 8.54
CA VAL A 238 19.80 -1.46 7.85
C VAL A 238 19.43 -0.29 6.93
N THR A 239 20.29 0.73 6.92
CA THR A 239 20.27 1.78 5.89
C THR A 239 20.91 1.24 4.62
N ILE A 240 20.21 1.30 3.50
CA ILE A 240 20.73 0.89 2.19
C ILE A 240 20.69 2.04 1.17
N GLU A 241 21.61 1.99 0.22
CA GLU A 241 21.58 2.78 -1.00
C GLU A 241 21.11 1.87 -2.14
N VAL A 242 20.14 2.31 -2.95
CA VAL A 242 19.48 1.50 -3.98
C VAL A 242 19.64 2.16 -5.35
N ASN A 243 20.07 1.39 -6.34
CA ASN A 243 20.10 1.78 -7.74
C ASN A 243 19.09 0.93 -8.53
N LEU A 244 17.95 1.52 -8.91
CA LEU A 244 16.92 0.86 -9.71
C LEU A 244 17.35 0.72 -11.17
N LEU A 245 16.92 -0.37 -11.81
CA LEU A 245 17.16 -0.60 -13.24
C LEU A 245 16.41 0.40 -14.12
N ASN A 246 15.25 0.87 -13.67
CA ASN A 246 14.43 1.88 -14.36
C ASN A 246 14.01 2.96 -13.37
N ALA A 247 14.04 4.21 -13.81
CA ALA A 247 13.52 5.31 -13.01
C ALA A 247 12.02 5.17 -12.81
N VAL A 248 11.57 5.43 -11.58
CA VAL A 248 10.16 5.45 -11.20
C VAL A 248 9.88 6.67 -10.34
N ALA A 249 8.62 7.02 -10.19
CA ALA A 249 8.26 8.16 -9.37
C ALA A 249 8.51 7.82 -7.88
N LEU A 250 9.56 8.41 -7.32
CA LEU A 250 9.98 8.21 -5.94
C LEU A 250 9.91 9.53 -5.19
N GLU A 251 9.61 9.44 -3.90
CA GLU A 251 9.61 10.58 -3.01
C GLU A 251 10.11 10.16 -1.64
N LYS A 252 10.69 11.11 -0.91
CA LYS A 252 11.05 10.90 0.49
C LYS A 252 9.81 10.50 1.29
N GLY A 253 9.96 9.44 2.09
CA GLY A 253 8.90 8.85 2.89
C GLY A 253 8.08 7.77 2.18
N LEU A 254 8.28 7.56 0.87
CA LEU A 254 7.61 6.47 0.14
C LEU A 254 8.01 5.12 0.75
N ARG A 255 7.01 4.34 1.13
CA ARG A 255 7.20 2.98 1.63
C ARG A 255 7.22 1.99 0.47
N PHE A 256 7.98 0.91 0.63
CA PHE A 256 8.11 -0.15 -0.36
C PHE A 256 8.33 -1.51 0.30
N ALA A 257 8.10 -2.57 -0.46
CA ALA A 257 8.48 -3.92 -0.06
C ALA A 257 9.65 -4.41 -0.93
N ILE A 258 10.54 -5.19 -0.33
CA ILE A 258 11.61 -5.90 -1.04
C ILE A 258 11.12 -7.33 -1.27
N ARG A 259 11.21 -7.81 -2.51
CA ARG A 259 10.68 -9.11 -2.93
C ARG A 259 11.74 -9.92 -3.66
N GLU A 260 11.72 -11.23 -3.42
CA GLU A 260 12.52 -12.23 -4.11
C GLU A 260 11.60 -13.40 -4.51
N GLY A 261 11.59 -13.78 -5.79
CA GLY A 261 10.74 -14.87 -6.28
C GLY A 261 9.24 -14.67 -5.99
N GLY A 262 8.77 -13.42 -5.96
CA GLY A 262 7.39 -13.06 -5.63
C GLY A 262 7.04 -13.02 -4.14
N ARG A 263 7.96 -13.40 -3.25
CA ARG A 263 7.79 -13.34 -1.78
C ARG A 263 8.39 -12.07 -1.21
N THR A 264 7.72 -11.47 -0.24
CA THR A 264 8.27 -10.33 0.52
C THR A 264 9.35 -10.82 1.45
N VAL A 265 10.52 -10.19 1.40
CA VAL A 265 11.70 -10.50 2.21
C VAL A 265 12.16 -9.30 3.05
N GLY A 266 11.59 -8.13 2.83
CA GLY A 266 11.86 -6.93 3.62
C GLY A 266 10.84 -5.83 3.35
N ALA A 267 10.82 -4.83 4.21
CA ALA A 267 10.03 -3.62 4.09
C ALA A 267 10.92 -2.40 4.30
N GLY A 268 10.69 -1.32 3.57
CA GLY A 268 11.53 -0.14 3.66
C GLY A 268 10.81 1.16 3.42
N GLN A 269 11.50 2.25 3.73
CA GLN A 269 11.05 3.61 3.48
C GLN A 269 12.19 4.44 2.90
N VAL A 270 11.91 5.15 1.81
CA VAL A 270 12.85 6.09 1.19
C VAL A 270 13.15 7.23 2.16
N THR A 271 14.43 7.45 2.47
CA THR A 271 14.88 8.52 3.37
C THR A 271 15.47 9.72 2.63
N GLU A 272 16.07 9.49 1.47
CA GLU A 272 16.76 10.50 0.67
C GLU A 272 16.77 10.09 -0.80
N ILE A 273 16.56 11.05 -1.71
CA ILE A 273 16.74 10.88 -3.16
C ILE A 273 18.12 11.41 -3.53
N LEU A 274 18.88 10.67 -4.34
CA LEU A 274 20.30 10.94 -4.60
C LEU A 274 20.60 11.48 -6.01
N ASP A 275 19.62 11.46 -6.91
CA ASP A 275 19.72 11.93 -8.31
C ASP A 275 18.76 13.09 -8.64
#